data_AF-A0A6M9U258-F1
#
_entry.id   AF-A0A6M9U258-F1
#
_cell.length_a   1.000
_cell.length_b   1.000
_cell.length_c   1.000
_cell.angle_alpha   90.00
_cell.angle_beta   90.00
_cell.angle_gamma   90.00
#
_symmetry.space_group_name_H-M   'P 1'
#
loop_
_entity.id
_entity.type
_entity.pdbx_description
1 polymer ?
#
loop_
_entity_poly.entity_id
_entity_poly.type
_entity_poly.pdbx_seq_one_letter_code
_entity_poly.pdbx_strand_id
1 'polypeptide(L)'
;MALYTIGEVALLCDINPVTLRAWQRRYGLLKPQRTDGGHRLFNDADIDRIREIKSWIDNGVQVGKVKSLLSHDDPDTQRLWREQQETLLRLLQAGNLQRLRAWIKEQGRDYPAKTLITHLFIPLRRRLQCQQSTLQALLSMLDGVLINYIAVCLASAKNKAGKDALVVGWNVHDTTRLWLEAWIATQKGWRVDVLAHSLGQLKPEFFDGQTLLVWCGEVPSATQQQLLTEWREHGYPVYSLGPDEP
;
A
#
# COMPACT_ATOMS: atom_id res chain seq x y z
N MET A 1 28.65 -0.54 15.66
CA MET A 1 28.02 -0.39 14.33
C MET A 1 28.96 -0.98 13.31
N ALA A 2 28.55 -2.04 12.61
CA ALA A 2 29.38 -2.62 11.56
C ALA A 2 29.34 -1.72 10.30
N LEU A 3 30.44 -1.70 9.56
CA LEU A 3 30.54 -0.99 8.29
C LEU A 3 30.80 -2.00 7.18
N TYR A 4 30.02 -1.88 6.12
CA TYR A 4 30.00 -2.80 4.99
C TYR A 4 30.45 -2.08 3.73
N THR A 5 31.24 -2.77 2.91
CA THR A 5 31.58 -2.34 1.56
C THR A 5 30.37 -2.47 0.63
N ILE A 6 30.41 -1.79 -0.52
CA ILE A 6 29.34 -1.89 -1.51
C ILE A 6 29.13 -3.34 -2.03
N GLY A 7 30.18 -4.16 -2.03
CA GLY A 7 30.09 -5.57 -2.46
C GLY A 7 29.37 -6.43 -1.43
N GLU A 8 29.66 -6.24 -0.15
CA GLU A 8 28.96 -6.93 0.94
C GLU A 8 27.50 -6.53 1.00
N VAL A 9 27.19 -5.23 0.91
CA VAL A 9 25.79 -4.74 0.88
C VAL A 9 25.03 -5.28 -0.31
N ALA A 10 25.66 -5.33 -1.49
CA ALA A 10 25.06 -5.91 -2.69
C ALA A 10 24.68 -7.37 -2.50
N LEU A 11 25.53 -8.17 -1.83
CA LEU A 11 25.24 -9.55 -1.47
C LEU A 11 24.09 -9.63 -0.45
N LEU A 12 24.16 -8.85 0.62
CA LEU A 12 23.19 -8.85 1.73
C LEU A 12 21.78 -8.40 1.32
N CYS A 13 21.68 -7.52 0.33
CA CYS A 13 20.39 -7.00 -0.16
C CYS A 13 19.95 -7.68 -1.46
N ASP A 14 20.80 -8.52 -2.06
CA ASP A 14 20.59 -9.09 -3.39
C ASP A 14 20.28 -8.00 -4.43
N ILE A 15 21.23 -7.06 -4.59
CA ILE A 15 21.13 -5.93 -5.52
C ILE A 15 22.48 -5.72 -6.19
N ASN A 16 22.48 -5.55 -7.51
CA ASN A 16 23.72 -5.29 -8.25
C ASN A 16 24.43 -4.01 -7.75
N PRO A 17 25.76 -4.04 -7.48
CA PRO A 17 26.52 -2.85 -7.08
C PRO A 17 26.37 -1.64 -8.03
N VAL A 18 26.15 -1.87 -9.32
CA VAL A 18 25.90 -0.82 -10.31
C VAL A 18 24.58 -0.10 -10.02
N THR A 19 23.54 -0.84 -9.64
CA THR A 19 22.23 -0.29 -9.25
C THR A 19 22.36 0.58 -8.00
N LEU A 20 23.08 0.11 -6.97
CA LEU A 20 23.34 0.91 -5.76
C LEU A 20 24.07 2.23 -6.08
N ARG A 21 25.07 2.20 -6.97
CA ARG A 21 25.77 3.41 -7.45
C ARG A 21 24.83 4.34 -8.21
N ALA A 22 23.91 3.81 -9.02
CA ALA A 22 22.92 4.59 -9.74
C ALA A 22 21.92 5.25 -8.78
N TRP A 23 21.42 4.53 -7.78
CA TRP A 23 20.54 5.04 -6.72
C TRP A 23 21.19 6.19 -5.95
N GLN A 24 22.48 6.06 -5.62
CA GLN A 24 23.23 7.15 -5.02
C GLN A 24 23.38 8.35 -5.97
N ARG A 25 23.93 8.14 -7.18
CA ARG A 25 24.37 9.24 -8.05
C ARG A 25 23.23 9.97 -8.75
N ARG A 26 22.24 9.23 -9.26
CA ARG A 26 21.15 9.80 -10.08
C ARG A 26 19.98 10.27 -9.23
N TYR A 27 19.68 9.57 -8.15
CA TYR A 27 18.46 9.78 -7.37
C TYR A 27 18.73 10.28 -5.94
N GLY A 28 19.99 10.27 -5.50
CA GLY A 28 20.36 10.72 -4.16
C GLY A 28 19.71 9.90 -3.04
N LEU A 29 19.38 8.62 -3.29
CA LEU A 29 18.64 7.77 -2.36
C LEU A 29 19.49 7.28 -1.18
N LEU A 30 20.81 7.24 -1.35
CA LEU A 30 21.79 6.73 -0.40
C LEU A 30 22.85 7.80 -0.13
N LYS A 31 23.31 7.90 1.13
CA LYS A 31 24.39 8.79 1.55
C LYS A 31 25.47 8.01 2.33
N PRO A 32 26.14 7.03 1.69
CA PRO A 32 27.14 6.21 2.37
C PRO A 32 28.32 7.05 2.84
N GLN A 33 28.93 6.62 3.93
CA GLN A 33 30.18 7.18 4.42
C GLN A 33 31.31 6.88 3.45
N ARG A 34 32.37 7.68 3.51
CA ARG A 34 33.58 7.46 2.73
C ARG A 34 34.77 7.25 3.65
N THR A 35 35.62 6.29 3.33
CA THR A 35 36.95 6.19 3.92
C THR A 35 37.87 7.29 3.39
N ASP A 36 39.01 7.49 4.04
CA ASP A 36 40.07 8.39 3.56
C ASP A 36 40.55 8.01 2.14
N GLY A 37 40.53 6.72 1.80
CA GLY A 37 40.81 6.20 0.46
C GLY A 37 39.65 6.36 -0.56
N GLY A 38 38.52 6.95 -0.16
CA GLY A 38 37.37 7.22 -1.02
C GLY A 38 36.40 6.04 -1.25
N HIS A 39 36.61 4.91 -0.55
CA HIS A 39 35.70 3.75 -0.63
C HIS A 39 34.40 4.03 0.12
N ARG A 40 33.28 3.55 -0.42
CA ARG A 40 31.95 3.69 0.20
C ARG A 40 31.78 2.66 1.29
N LEU A 41 31.40 3.12 2.48
CA LEU A 41 30.99 2.30 3.60
C LEU A 41 29.54 2.58 3.95
N PHE A 42 28.81 1.51 4.23
CA PHE A 42 27.40 1.51 4.58
C PHE A 42 27.25 0.93 5.98
N ASN A 43 26.31 1.45 6.75
CA ASN A 43 25.97 0.88 8.05
C ASN A 43 24.66 0.07 7.97
N ASP A 44 24.24 -0.48 9.11
CA ASP A 44 22.99 -1.25 9.21
C ASP A 44 21.75 -0.45 8.76
N ALA A 45 21.68 0.84 9.10
CA ALA A 45 20.57 1.71 8.68
C ALA A 45 20.55 1.95 7.16
N ASP A 46 21.71 2.03 6.51
CA ASP A 46 21.80 2.09 5.06
C ASP A 46 21.30 0.79 4.41
N ILE A 47 21.60 -0.37 5.00
CA ILE A 47 21.12 -1.68 4.53
C ILE A 47 19.59 -1.74 4.63
N ASP A 48 19.02 -1.32 5.75
CA ASP A 48 17.56 -1.29 5.92
C ASP A 48 16.89 -0.36 4.91
N ARG A 49 17.47 0.84 4.69
CA ARG A 49 17.01 1.77 3.66
C ARG A 49 17.10 1.17 2.25
N ILE A 50 18.15 0.41 1.94
CA ILE A 50 18.33 -0.27 0.66
C ILE A 50 17.25 -1.34 0.45
N ARG A 51 16.96 -2.15 1.48
CA ARG A 51 15.87 -3.13 1.45
C ARG A 51 14.52 -2.46 1.27
N GLU A 52 14.28 -1.33 1.91
CA GLU A 52 13.07 -0.53 1.72
C GLU A 52 12.95 -0.02 0.28
N ILE A 53 14.02 0.56 -0.29
CA ILE A 53 14.05 0.99 -1.69
C ILE A 53 13.75 -0.18 -2.63
N LYS A 54 14.37 -1.34 -2.40
CA LYS A 54 14.14 -2.56 -3.18
C LYS A 54 12.67 -2.96 -3.12
N SER A 55 12.09 -3.02 -1.93
CA SER A 55 10.67 -3.32 -1.73
C SER A 55 9.77 -2.37 -2.53
N TRP A 56 10.04 -1.06 -2.53
CA TRP A 56 9.27 -0.12 -3.34
C TRP A 56 9.37 -0.42 -4.84
N ILE A 57 10.57 -0.69 -5.34
CA ILE A 57 10.80 -0.97 -6.77
C ILE A 57 10.17 -2.30 -7.18
N ASP A 58 10.28 -3.33 -6.34
CA ASP A 58 9.66 -4.64 -6.58
C ASP A 58 8.13 -4.53 -6.60
N ASN A 59 7.56 -3.60 -5.83
CA ASN A 59 6.14 -3.22 -5.87
C ASN A 59 5.77 -2.29 -7.05
N GLY A 60 6.69 -2.07 -7.99
CA GLY A 60 6.45 -1.34 -9.24
C GLY A 60 6.69 0.18 -9.18
N VAL A 61 7.29 0.70 -8.10
CA VAL A 61 7.61 2.14 -8.01
C VAL A 61 8.78 2.50 -8.92
N GLN A 62 8.61 3.57 -9.69
CA GLN A 62 9.72 4.17 -10.42
C GLN A 62 10.76 4.73 -9.45
N VAL A 63 12.02 4.36 -9.63
CA VAL A 63 13.15 4.73 -8.74
C VAL A 63 13.18 6.23 -8.40
N GLY A 64 12.85 7.11 -9.34
CA GLY A 64 12.82 8.57 -9.12
C GLY A 64 11.79 9.04 -8.09
N LYS A 65 10.73 8.26 -7.85
CA LYS A 65 9.67 8.55 -6.87
C LYS A 65 9.95 7.95 -5.50
N VAL A 66 10.86 6.98 -5.40
CA VAL A 66 11.16 6.30 -4.13
C VAL A 66 11.64 7.28 -3.07
N LYS A 67 12.34 8.36 -3.45
CA LYS A 67 12.84 9.35 -2.49
C LYS A 67 11.73 9.96 -1.62
N SER A 68 10.55 10.23 -2.18
CA SER A 68 9.39 10.74 -1.44
C SER A 68 8.64 9.66 -0.65
N LEU A 69 9.04 8.39 -0.76
CA LEU A 69 8.45 7.28 0.00
C LEU A 69 9.28 6.91 1.22
N LEU A 70 10.61 7.10 1.17
CA LEU A 70 11.52 6.72 2.25
C LEU A 70 11.52 7.69 3.45
N SER A 71 10.83 8.81 3.35
CA SER A 71 10.98 9.92 4.29
C SER A 71 9.61 10.35 4.82
N HIS A 72 8.97 9.47 5.60
CA HIS A 72 7.63 9.71 6.15
C HIS A 72 7.57 10.95 7.09
N ASP A 73 8.68 11.28 7.74
CA ASP A 73 8.81 12.44 8.66
C ASP A 73 9.49 13.67 8.04
N ASP A 74 9.81 13.63 6.74
CA ASP A 74 10.42 14.76 6.05
C ASP A 74 9.35 15.81 5.69
N PRO A 75 9.49 17.08 6.13
CA PRO A 75 8.53 18.14 5.84
C PRO A 75 8.23 18.31 4.34
N ASP A 76 9.22 18.09 3.48
CA ASP A 76 9.06 18.18 2.03
C ASP A 76 8.15 17.08 1.47
N THR A 77 8.28 15.87 2.01
CA THR A 77 7.42 14.72 1.64
C THR A 77 5.99 14.93 2.11
N GLN A 78 5.80 15.43 3.35
CA GLN A 78 4.46 15.76 3.86
C GLN A 78 3.80 16.86 3.03
N ARG A 79 4.56 17.88 2.61
CA ARG A 79 4.08 18.95 1.75
C ARG A 79 3.64 18.42 0.37
N LEU A 80 4.45 17.55 -0.25
CA LEU A 80 4.11 16.92 -1.52
C LEU A 80 2.75 16.20 -1.45
N TRP A 81 2.54 15.35 -0.44
CA TRP A 81 1.28 14.61 -0.30
C TRP A 81 0.09 15.53 0.00
N ARG A 82 0.28 16.60 0.77
CA ARG A 82 -0.75 17.63 0.96
C ARG A 82 -1.12 18.30 -0.36
N GLU A 83 -0.15 18.65 -1.21
CA GLU A 83 -0.41 19.23 -2.53
C GLU A 83 -1.18 18.27 -3.46
N GLN A 84 -0.89 16.96 -3.38
CA GLN A 84 -1.65 15.93 -4.10
C GLN A 84 -3.10 15.83 -3.57
N GLN A 85 -3.30 15.89 -2.25
CA GLN A 85 -4.64 15.91 -1.64
C GLN A 85 -5.46 17.14 -2.09
N GLU A 86 -4.86 18.33 -2.11
CA GLU A 86 -5.54 19.54 -2.59
C GLU A 86 -5.85 19.49 -4.09
N THR A 87 -4.98 18.85 -4.88
CA THR A 87 -5.23 18.63 -6.31
C THR A 87 -6.41 17.68 -6.52
N LEU A 88 -6.45 16.57 -5.79
CA LEU A 88 -7.57 15.63 -5.83
C LEU A 88 -8.88 16.29 -5.36
N LEU A 89 -8.84 17.10 -4.30
CA LEU A 89 -10.00 17.85 -3.81
C LEU A 89 -10.54 18.83 -4.87
N ARG A 90 -9.66 19.58 -5.55
CA ARG A 90 -10.06 20.48 -6.64
C ARG A 90 -10.69 19.72 -7.81
N LEU A 91 -10.17 18.55 -8.17
CA LEU A 91 -10.75 17.70 -9.22
C LEU A 91 -12.14 17.20 -8.82
N LEU A 92 -12.34 16.82 -7.55
CA LEU A 92 -13.65 16.45 -7.02
C LEU A 92 -14.62 17.62 -7.08
N GLN A 93 -14.23 18.80 -6.58
CA GLN A 93 -15.07 20.00 -6.57
C GLN A 93 -15.45 20.47 -7.98
N ALA A 94 -14.58 20.26 -8.99
CA ALA A 94 -14.86 20.56 -10.38
C ALA A 94 -15.91 19.63 -11.02
N GLY A 95 -16.25 18.49 -10.38
CA GLY A 95 -17.28 17.56 -10.85
C GLY A 95 -16.94 16.78 -12.13
N ASN A 96 -15.75 16.94 -12.70
CA ASN A 96 -15.35 16.24 -13.91
C ASN A 96 -14.81 14.84 -13.61
N LEU A 97 -15.72 13.85 -13.56
CA LEU A 97 -15.39 12.45 -13.24
C LEU A 97 -14.38 11.82 -14.22
N GLN A 98 -14.37 12.23 -15.49
CA GLN A 98 -13.44 11.69 -16.47
C GLN A 98 -12.00 12.12 -16.17
N ARG A 99 -11.80 13.41 -15.87
CA ARG A 99 -10.48 13.93 -15.47
C ARG A 99 -10.04 13.32 -14.15
N LEU A 100 -10.94 13.17 -13.18
CA LEU A 100 -10.67 12.52 -11.91
C LEU A 100 -10.20 11.06 -12.09
N ARG A 101 -10.92 10.26 -12.89
CA ARG A 101 -10.53 8.87 -13.22
C ARG A 101 -9.17 8.81 -13.91
N ALA A 102 -8.93 9.70 -14.88
CA ALA A 102 -7.65 9.75 -15.59
C ALA A 102 -6.50 10.04 -14.64
N TRP A 103 -6.68 11.02 -13.74
CA TRP A 103 -5.69 11.40 -12.75
C TRP A 103 -5.42 10.27 -11.73
N ILE A 104 -6.46 9.62 -11.18
CA ILE A 104 -6.28 8.47 -10.26
C ILE A 104 -5.54 7.33 -10.96
N LYS A 105 -5.87 7.05 -12.23
CA LYS A 105 -5.19 6.04 -13.03
C LYS A 105 -3.71 6.36 -13.25
N GLU A 106 -3.36 7.63 -13.46
CA GLU A 106 -1.98 8.09 -13.55
C GLU A 106 -1.25 7.90 -12.22
N GLN A 107 -1.85 8.33 -11.09
CA GLN A 107 -1.26 8.13 -9.77
C GLN A 107 -1.00 6.65 -9.47
N GLY A 108 -1.95 5.77 -9.76
CA GLY A 108 -1.81 4.33 -9.53
C GLY A 108 -0.82 3.61 -10.45
N ARG A 109 -0.32 4.26 -11.51
CA ARG A 109 0.83 3.76 -12.29
C ARG A 109 2.17 4.13 -11.67
N ASP A 110 2.17 5.24 -10.95
CA ASP A 110 3.39 5.88 -10.48
C ASP A 110 3.74 5.52 -9.04
N TYR A 111 2.72 5.15 -8.25
CA TYR A 111 2.85 4.80 -6.85
C TYR A 111 2.09 3.50 -6.55
N PRO A 112 2.53 2.72 -5.54
CA PRO A 112 1.82 1.52 -5.13
C PRO A 112 0.51 1.87 -4.45
N ALA A 113 -0.40 0.90 -4.45
CA ALA A 113 -1.69 1.00 -3.78
C ALA A 113 -1.50 1.44 -2.33
N LYS A 114 -0.61 0.76 -1.58
CA LYS A 114 -0.35 1.04 -0.16
C LYS A 114 0.05 2.50 0.08
N THR A 115 0.94 3.05 -0.75
CA THR A 115 1.37 4.44 -0.64
C THR A 115 0.22 5.41 -0.86
N LEU A 116 -0.53 5.25 -1.96
CA LEU A 116 -1.64 6.16 -2.28
C LEU A 116 -2.75 6.06 -1.24
N ILE A 117 -3.03 4.86 -0.75
CA ILE A 117 -4.03 4.63 0.29
C ILE A 117 -3.61 5.36 1.57
N THR A 118 -2.39 5.13 2.06
CA THR A 118 -1.89 5.71 3.32
C THR A 118 -1.77 7.23 3.27
N HIS A 119 -1.23 7.78 2.17
CA HIS A 119 -0.83 9.19 2.12
C HIS A 119 -1.80 10.12 1.39
N LEU A 120 -2.64 9.57 0.52
CA LEU A 120 -3.56 10.36 -0.31
C LEU A 120 -5.02 10.06 0.03
N PHE A 121 -5.47 8.82 -0.13
CA PHE A 121 -6.90 8.49 -0.06
C PHE A 121 -7.43 8.47 1.37
N ILE A 122 -6.78 7.78 2.32
CA ILE A 122 -7.25 7.75 3.71
C ILE A 122 -7.31 9.16 4.31
N PRO A 123 -6.23 9.98 4.23
CA PRO A 123 -6.27 11.33 4.82
C PRO A 123 -7.34 12.22 4.19
N LEU A 124 -7.51 12.18 2.86
CA LEU A 124 -8.54 12.98 2.20
C LEU A 124 -9.95 12.49 2.54
N ARG A 125 -10.18 11.17 2.55
CA ARG A 125 -11.48 10.59 2.94
C ARG A 125 -11.86 11.00 4.36
N ARG A 126 -10.92 10.94 5.32
CA ARG A 126 -11.11 11.44 6.69
C ARG A 126 -11.50 12.92 6.73
N ARG A 127 -10.87 13.77 5.91
CA ARG A 127 -11.23 15.20 5.80
C ARG A 127 -12.64 15.44 5.23
N LEU A 128 -13.12 14.57 4.35
CA LEU A 128 -14.46 14.65 3.75
C LEU A 128 -15.55 14.02 4.62
N GLN A 129 -15.17 13.17 5.58
CA GLN A 129 -16.09 12.48 6.48
C GLN A 129 -16.61 13.44 7.57
N CYS A 130 -17.62 14.24 7.22
CA CYS A 130 -18.27 15.19 8.13
C CYS A 130 -19.79 15.15 7.99
N GLN A 131 -20.52 15.80 8.91
CA GLN A 131 -22.00 15.89 8.87
C GLN A 131 -22.53 16.84 7.78
N GLN A 132 -21.67 17.51 7.01
CA GLN A 132 -22.09 18.41 5.92
C GLN A 132 -22.40 17.63 4.64
N SER A 133 -23.60 17.83 4.09
CA SER A 133 -24.10 17.10 2.91
C SER A 133 -23.19 17.22 1.68
N THR A 134 -22.61 18.40 1.44
CA THR A 134 -21.70 18.62 0.30
C THR A 134 -20.44 17.76 0.43
N LEU A 135 -19.84 17.68 1.61
CA LEU A 135 -18.64 16.86 1.84
C LEU A 135 -18.96 15.37 1.75
N GLN A 136 -20.14 14.95 2.22
CA GLN A 136 -20.62 13.57 2.04
C GLN A 136 -20.82 13.21 0.57
N ALA A 137 -21.34 14.13 -0.24
CA ALA A 137 -21.49 13.92 -1.68
C ALA A 137 -20.11 13.80 -2.36
N LEU A 138 -19.14 14.64 -2.00
CA LEU A 138 -17.77 14.55 -2.51
C LEU A 138 -17.07 13.24 -2.08
N LEU A 139 -17.26 12.80 -0.83
CA LEU A 139 -16.76 11.52 -0.35
C LEU A 139 -17.38 10.35 -1.12
N SER A 140 -18.70 10.36 -1.30
CA SER A 140 -19.42 9.32 -2.05
C SER A 140 -18.97 9.24 -3.50
N MET A 141 -18.71 10.41 -4.12
CA MET A 141 -18.17 10.51 -5.47
C MET A 141 -16.74 9.97 -5.56
N LEU A 142 -15.87 10.32 -4.61
CA LEU A 142 -14.51 9.79 -4.53
C LEU A 142 -14.55 8.26 -4.38
N ASP A 143 -15.33 7.75 -3.44
CA ASP A 143 -15.48 6.32 -3.16
C ASP A 143 -15.97 5.55 -4.38
N GLY A 144 -16.99 6.07 -5.09
CA GLY A 144 -17.48 5.46 -6.33
C GLY A 144 -16.41 5.38 -7.44
N VAL A 145 -15.59 6.43 -7.59
CA VAL A 145 -14.48 6.40 -8.56
C VAL A 145 -13.37 5.45 -8.14
N LEU A 146 -13.03 5.39 -6.85
CA LEU A 146 -12.03 4.47 -6.32
C LEU A 146 -12.47 3.02 -6.51
N ILE A 147 -13.70 2.66 -6.14
CA ILE A 147 -14.25 1.31 -6.33
C ILE A 147 -14.19 0.92 -7.80
N ASN A 148 -14.59 1.81 -8.72
CA ASN A 148 -14.52 1.53 -10.16
C ASN A 148 -13.09 1.29 -10.65
N TYR A 149 -12.14 2.14 -10.26
CA TYR A 149 -10.74 1.98 -10.63
C TYR A 149 -10.15 0.67 -10.08
N ILE A 150 -10.42 0.37 -8.81
CA ILE A 150 -9.93 -0.83 -8.14
C ILE A 150 -10.54 -2.08 -8.77
N ALA A 151 -11.83 -2.08 -9.10
CA ALA A 151 -12.46 -3.19 -9.80
C ALA A 151 -11.74 -3.54 -11.12
N VAL A 152 -11.26 -2.54 -11.86
CA VAL A 152 -10.44 -2.75 -13.07
C VAL A 152 -9.08 -3.35 -12.71
N CYS A 153 -8.43 -2.92 -11.62
CA CYS A 153 -7.18 -3.52 -11.14
C CYS A 153 -7.36 -4.99 -10.76
N LEU A 154 -8.44 -5.32 -10.03
CA LEU A 154 -8.78 -6.69 -9.66
C LEU A 154 -9.05 -7.56 -10.88
N ALA A 155 -9.85 -7.09 -11.84
CA ALA A 155 -10.11 -7.79 -13.09
C ALA A 155 -8.82 -8.06 -13.88
N SER A 156 -7.89 -7.11 -13.90
CA SER A 156 -6.57 -7.28 -14.52
C SER A 156 -5.70 -8.31 -13.78
N ALA A 157 -5.75 -8.33 -12.45
CA ALA A 157 -5.01 -9.29 -11.62
C ALA A 157 -5.46 -10.74 -11.84
N LYS A 158 -6.75 -10.98 -12.16
CA LYS A 158 -7.27 -12.32 -12.45
C LYS A 158 -6.56 -13.04 -13.59
N ASN A 159 -5.98 -12.28 -14.54
CA ASN A 159 -5.25 -12.84 -15.69
C ASN A 159 -3.78 -13.18 -15.38
N LYS A 160 -3.32 -12.98 -14.15
CA LYS A 160 -1.94 -13.25 -13.73
C LYS A 160 -1.86 -14.54 -12.91
N ALA A 161 -0.66 -15.12 -12.84
CA ALA A 161 -0.39 -16.17 -11.87
C ALA A 161 -0.52 -15.59 -10.44
N GLY A 162 -1.17 -16.33 -9.54
CA GLY A 162 -1.46 -15.88 -8.19
C GLY A 162 -2.35 -16.87 -7.44
N LYS A 163 -2.56 -16.61 -6.16
CA LYS A 163 -3.49 -17.37 -5.31
C LYS A 163 -4.85 -16.67 -5.27
N ASP A 164 -5.93 -17.43 -5.26
CA ASP A 164 -7.28 -16.88 -5.12
C ASP A 164 -7.59 -16.60 -3.65
N ALA A 165 -8.22 -15.46 -3.38
CA ALA A 165 -8.69 -15.10 -2.06
C ALA A 165 -9.96 -14.24 -2.08
N LEU A 166 -10.71 -14.29 -0.99
CA LEU A 166 -11.87 -13.44 -0.74
C LEU A 166 -11.53 -12.43 0.36
N VAL A 167 -11.66 -11.14 0.03
CA VAL A 167 -11.53 -10.04 0.98
C VAL A 167 -12.83 -9.87 1.75
N VAL A 168 -12.75 -9.97 3.07
CA VAL A 168 -13.89 -9.95 3.99
C VAL A 168 -13.73 -8.86 5.02
N GLY A 169 -14.75 -8.01 5.19
CA GLY A 169 -14.85 -7.12 6.34
C GLY A 169 -15.43 -7.83 7.55
N TRP A 170 -14.86 -7.63 8.73
CA TRP A 170 -15.42 -8.14 9.99
C TRP A 170 -15.63 -7.00 10.98
N ASN A 171 -16.90 -6.69 11.27
CA ASN A 171 -17.32 -5.58 12.15
C ASN A 171 -16.82 -4.20 11.71
N VAL A 172 -16.64 -3.99 10.40
CA VAL A 172 -16.32 -2.68 9.81
C VAL A 172 -17.53 -2.04 9.12
N HIS A 173 -17.59 -0.71 9.14
CA HIS A 173 -18.67 0.06 8.51
C HIS A 173 -18.28 0.73 7.18
N ASP A 174 -16.99 0.89 6.92
CA ASP A 174 -16.46 1.48 5.69
C ASP A 174 -16.20 0.41 4.64
N THR A 175 -17.15 0.20 3.74
CA THR A 175 -17.03 -0.79 2.66
C THR A 175 -15.97 -0.42 1.62
N THR A 176 -15.77 0.88 1.35
CA THR A 176 -14.72 1.33 0.43
C THR A 176 -13.35 0.92 0.94
N ARG A 177 -13.15 0.85 2.27
CA ARG A 177 -11.89 0.37 2.85
C ARG A 177 -11.57 -1.06 2.41
N LEU A 178 -12.57 -1.94 2.27
CA LEU A 178 -12.35 -3.31 1.76
C LEU A 178 -11.77 -3.31 0.35
N TRP A 179 -12.25 -2.42 -0.51
CA TRP A 179 -11.71 -2.25 -1.86
C TRP A 179 -10.26 -1.73 -1.84
N LEU A 180 -9.96 -0.76 -0.97
CA LEU A 180 -8.58 -0.27 -0.81
C LEU A 180 -7.63 -1.39 -0.38
N GLU A 181 -8.00 -2.19 0.61
CA GLU A 181 -7.18 -3.33 1.05
C GLU A 181 -7.07 -4.42 -0.03
N ALA A 182 -8.16 -4.70 -0.76
CA ALA A 182 -8.13 -5.61 -1.90
C ALA A 182 -7.15 -5.15 -2.99
N TRP A 183 -7.06 -3.85 -3.24
CA TRP A 183 -6.09 -3.30 -4.19
C TRP A 183 -4.65 -3.58 -3.74
N ILE A 184 -4.34 -3.42 -2.45
CA ILE A 184 -3.02 -3.78 -1.89
C ILE A 184 -2.75 -5.28 -2.08
N ALA A 185 -3.72 -6.13 -1.76
CA ALA A 185 -3.59 -7.59 -1.91
C ALA A 185 -3.27 -7.99 -3.36
N THR A 186 -3.85 -7.33 -4.37
CA THR A 186 -3.50 -7.61 -5.78
C THR A 186 -2.04 -7.33 -6.13
N GLN A 187 -1.41 -6.34 -5.49
CA GLN A 187 0.01 -6.04 -5.68
C GLN A 187 0.92 -7.03 -4.97
N LYS A 188 0.38 -7.75 -3.97
CA LYS A 188 1.06 -8.87 -3.28
C LYS A 188 0.88 -10.23 -3.99
N GLY A 189 0.27 -10.25 -5.17
CA GLY A 189 0.09 -11.46 -5.98
C GLY A 189 -1.19 -12.25 -5.72
N TRP A 190 -2.15 -11.68 -4.97
CA TRP A 190 -3.46 -12.28 -4.80
C TRP A 190 -4.40 -11.94 -5.96
N ARG A 191 -5.20 -12.93 -6.37
CA ARG A 191 -6.39 -12.74 -7.20
C ARG A 191 -7.57 -12.65 -6.25
N VAL A 192 -8.05 -11.43 -6.03
CA VAL A 192 -9.05 -11.18 -4.99
C VAL A 192 -10.43 -10.90 -5.55
N ASP A 193 -11.43 -11.49 -4.91
CA ASP A 193 -12.81 -11.00 -4.92
C ASP A 193 -13.10 -10.28 -3.59
N VAL A 194 -14.10 -9.41 -3.55
CA VAL A 194 -14.41 -8.58 -2.38
C VAL A 194 -15.86 -8.77 -1.98
N LEU A 195 -16.11 -9.09 -0.71
CA LEU A 195 -17.49 -9.09 -0.20
C LEU A 195 -18.07 -7.67 -0.21
N ALA A 196 -19.29 -7.56 -0.72
CA ALA A 196 -20.00 -6.28 -0.85
C ALA A 196 -20.25 -5.60 0.52
N HIS A 197 -20.40 -6.40 1.57
CA HIS A 197 -20.69 -5.94 2.92
C HIS A 197 -19.79 -6.62 3.95
N SER A 198 -19.53 -5.90 5.02
CA SER A 198 -18.90 -6.43 6.22
C SER A 198 -19.83 -7.38 6.96
N LEU A 199 -19.27 -8.41 7.58
CA LEU A 199 -20.00 -9.38 8.38
C LEU A 199 -19.93 -8.98 9.85
N GLY A 200 -21.07 -9.04 10.54
CA GLY A 200 -21.13 -8.87 12.01
C GLY A 200 -20.50 -10.07 12.75
N GLN A 201 -20.62 -11.26 12.15
CA GLN A 201 -20.02 -12.49 12.63
C GLN A 201 -19.36 -13.21 11.46
N LEU A 202 -18.06 -13.47 11.57
CA LEU A 202 -17.31 -14.24 10.59
C LEU A 202 -17.23 -15.69 11.05
N LYS A 203 -17.61 -16.62 10.17
CA LYS A 203 -17.48 -18.06 10.37
C LYS A 203 -16.80 -18.67 9.14
N PRO A 204 -15.51 -19.06 9.23
CA PRO A 204 -14.76 -19.58 8.08
C PRO A 204 -15.37 -20.83 7.44
N GLU A 205 -16.09 -21.64 8.22
CA GLU A 205 -16.82 -22.84 7.77
C GLU A 205 -17.83 -22.60 6.63
N PHE A 206 -18.33 -21.37 6.47
CA PHE A 206 -19.24 -21.01 5.36
C PHE A 206 -18.52 -20.63 4.06
N PHE A 207 -17.18 -20.58 4.07
CA PHE A 207 -16.35 -20.20 2.95
C PHE A 207 -15.42 -21.35 2.54
N ASP A 208 -15.95 -22.57 2.55
CA ASP A 208 -15.17 -23.77 2.26
C ASP A 208 -14.45 -23.68 0.91
N GLY A 209 -13.18 -24.09 0.88
CA GLY A 209 -12.29 -23.98 -0.29
C GLY A 209 -11.77 -22.57 -0.62
N GLN A 210 -12.14 -21.53 0.14
CA GLN A 210 -11.66 -20.16 -0.12
C GLN A 210 -10.60 -19.72 0.89
N THR A 211 -9.56 -19.02 0.40
CA THR A 211 -8.66 -18.29 1.29
C THR A 211 -9.30 -16.96 1.68
N LEU A 212 -9.39 -16.67 2.98
CA LEU A 212 -9.99 -15.43 3.48
C LEU A 212 -8.92 -14.41 3.86
N LEU A 213 -9.01 -13.20 3.30
CA LEU A 213 -8.24 -12.04 3.71
C LEU A 213 -9.16 -11.11 4.49
N VAL A 214 -8.98 -11.04 5.81
CA VAL A 214 -9.95 -10.42 6.72
C VAL A 214 -9.48 -9.04 7.15
N TRP A 215 -10.30 -8.03 6.88
CA TRP A 215 -10.12 -6.67 7.37
C TRP A 215 -10.99 -6.42 8.61
N CYS A 216 -10.33 -6.23 9.75
CA CYS A 216 -10.97 -5.99 11.06
C CYS A 216 -10.98 -4.50 11.47
N GLY A 217 -10.58 -3.60 10.57
CA GLY A 217 -10.30 -2.21 10.91
C GLY A 217 -8.82 -1.95 11.16
N GLU A 218 -8.45 -0.68 11.41
CA GLU A 218 -7.05 -0.29 11.58
C GLU A 218 -6.40 -0.90 12.82
N VAL A 219 -7.20 -1.13 13.87
CA VAL A 219 -6.77 -1.76 15.11
C VAL A 219 -7.75 -2.91 15.42
N PRO A 220 -7.43 -4.15 15.05
CA PRO A 220 -8.26 -5.31 15.41
C PRO A 220 -8.31 -5.48 16.94
N SER A 221 -9.46 -5.92 17.45
CA SER A 221 -9.61 -6.28 18.87
C SER A 221 -8.81 -7.53 19.23
N ALA A 222 -8.42 -7.67 20.50
CA ALA A 222 -7.72 -8.86 20.99
C ALA A 222 -8.50 -10.16 20.71
N THR A 223 -9.83 -10.12 20.84
CA THR A 223 -10.72 -11.23 20.51
C THR A 223 -10.66 -11.60 19.03
N GLN A 224 -10.66 -10.62 18.12
CA GLN A 224 -10.53 -10.89 16.68
C GLN A 224 -9.17 -11.50 16.35
N GLN A 225 -8.08 -11.00 16.95
CA GLN A 225 -6.73 -11.54 16.75
C GLN A 225 -6.61 -12.99 17.25
N GLN A 226 -7.20 -13.29 18.41
CA GLN A 226 -7.22 -14.64 18.98
C GLN A 226 -8.00 -15.59 18.06
N LEU A 227 -9.21 -15.23 17.65
CA LEU A 227 -10.04 -16.05 16.76
C LEU A 227 -9.39 -16.31 15.39
N LEU A 228 -8.75 -15.29 14.80
CA LEU A 228 -7.97 -15.46 13.56
C LEU A 228 -6.81 -16.45 13.73
N THR A 229 -6.21 -16.51 14.92
CA THR A 229 -5.14 -17.46 15.22
C THR A 229 -5.68 -18.86 15.44
N GLU A 230 -6.74 -19.01 16.24
CA GLU A 230 -7.43 -20.27 16.46
C GLU A 230 -7.93 -20.88 15.13
N TRP A 231 -8.55 -20.11 14.24
CA TRP A 231 -8.99 -20.61 12.95
C TRP A 231 -7.85 -21.12 12.07
N ARG A 232 -6.69 -20.44 12.09
CA ARG A 232 -5.49 -20.91 11.38
C ARG A 232 -4.95 -22.21 11.95
N GLU A 233 -4.94 -22.35 13.28
CA GLU A 233 -4.53 -23.59 13.96
C GLU A 233 -5.46 -24.76 13.63
N HIS A 234 -6.75 -24.48 13.41
CA HIS A 234 -7.74 -25.45 12.94
C HIS A 234 -7.70 -25.70 11.42
N GLY A 235 -6.72 -25.14 10.72
CA GLY A 235 -6.47 -25.39 9.30
C GLY A 235 -7.28 -24.52 8.33
N TYR A 236 -8.06 -23.54 8.81
CA TYR A 236 -8.73 -22.61 7.91
C TYR A 236 -7.73 -21.60 7.32
N PRO A 237 -7.73 -21.38 5.99
CA PRO A 237 -6.83 -20.45 5.32
C PRO A 237 -7.31 -19.00 5.50
N VAL A 238 -7.20 -18.47 6.73
CA VAL A 238 -7.65 -17.13 7.10
C VAL A 238 -6.45 -16.26 7.49
N TYR A 239 -6.31 -15.08 6.89
CA TYR A 239 -5.22 -14.15 7.13
C TYR A 239 -5.75 -12.74 7.39
N SER A 240 -5.07 -11.97 8.25
CA SER A 240 -5.43 -10.57 8.49
C SER A 240 -4.89 -9.67 7.38
N LEU A 241 -5.73 -8.76 6.87
CA LEU A 241 -5.29 -7.63 6.06
C LEU A 241 -4.72 -6.55 6.98
N GLY A 242 -3.48 -6.12 6.74
CA GLY A 242 -2.80 -5.13 7.59
C GLY A 242 -1.27 -5.19 7.50
N PRO A 243 -0.55 -4.46 8.37
CA PRO A 243 0.91 -4.45 8.38
C PRO A 243 1.55 -5.83 8.66
N ASP A 244 0.81 -6.73 9.32
CA ASP A 244 1.26 -8.08 9.70
C ASP A 244 0.77 -9.20 8.77
N GLU A 245 0.40 -8.86 7.52
CA GLU A 245 0.05 -9.88 6.52
C GLU A 245 1.31 -10.67 6.09
N PRO A 246 1.26 -12.02 6.03
CA PRO A 246 2.39 -12.84 5.62
C PRO A 246 2.77 -12.67 4.14
#